data_AF-A0A195C9D9-F1
#
_entry.id   AF-A0A195C9D9-F1
#
_cell.length_a   1.000
_cell.length_b   1.000
_cell.length_c   1.000
_cell.angle_alpha   90.00
_cell.angle_beta   90.00
_cell.angle_gamma   90.00
#
_symmetry.space_group_name_H-M   'P 1'
#
loop_
_entity.id
_entity.type
_entity.pdbx_description
1 polymer ?
#
loop_
_entity_poly.entity_id
_entity_poly.type
_entity_poly.pdbx_seq_one_letter_code
_entity_poly.pdbx_strand_id
1 'polypeptide(L)'
;LLTNKIFTDGRIFITATNLNGPGSPVTLTTVTNKTGPGGPVLRPYPDWSWYNSSCICDGIVNVYRTDIKCNHIIVMDNGQIGLNRICNPKLLIFDLKNNTLVKTIYLPLDFATNRTGFGLLVMPLVYIPKECTQFLNKMIVKLYYIPASGKNIYKIKIKTLLQCPNKKEANKQNKFVTTLSNQSIVLTSTEHSIFYSNLLENSILGMNVCKNSILGINISQDDEKFQVINSMKVSNYWNEMICMSNRYQNYLMNISNLSDINYRYFEIKLSEVQKIMNQHVYVLDFNIF
;
A
#
# COMPACT_ATOMS: atom_id res chain seq x y z
N LEU A 1 4.70 -0.29 -11.22
CA LEU A 1 3.46 -0.26 -10.40
C LEU A 1 3.35 1.11 -9.74
N LEU A 2 2.20 1.80 -9.86
CA LEU A 2 1.99 3.08 -9.15
C LEU A 2 1.25 2.85 -7.82
N THR A 3 1.46 3.68 -6.80
CA THR A 3 0.53 3.76 -5.67
C THR A 3 0.28 5.19 -5.27
N ASN A 4 -0.81 5.41 -4.53
CA ASN A 4 -1.17 6.74 -4.04
C ASN A 4 -1.25 6.78 -2.51
N LYS A 5 -1.16 8.02 -2.01
CA LYS A 5 -1.62 8.40 -0.67
C LYS A 5 -2.03 9.87 -0.69
N ILE A 6 -3.21 10.20 -0.19
CA ILE A 6 -3.64 11.60 0.00
C ILE A 6 -3.29 12.05 1.42
N PHE A 7 -2.94 13.33 1.56
CA PHE A 7 -2.82 14.01 2.83
C PHE A 7 -4.03 14.93 3.08
N THR A 8 -4.26 15.32 4.33
CA THR A 8 -5.42 16.14 4.72
C THR A 8 -5.39 17.55 4.16
N ASP A 9 -4.22 18.04 3.71
CA ASP A 9 -4.07 19.32 3.02
C ASP A 9 -4.31 19.25 1.50
N GLY A 10 -4.72 18.08 0.99
CA GLY A 10 -4.99 17.85 -0.43
C GLY A 10 -3.80 17.42 -1.27
N ARG A 11 -2.57 17.35 -0.71
CA ARG A 11 -1.43 16.79 -1.44
C ARG A 11 -1.65 15.31 -1.74
N ILE A 12 -1.44 14.94 -3.00
CA ILE A 12 -1.47 13.56 -3.47
C ILE A 12 -0.04 13.11 -3.72
N PHE A 13 0.38 12.06 -3.01
CA PHE A 13 1.66 11.40 -3.17
C PHE A 13 1.51 10.23 -4.12
N ILE A 14 2.38 10.15 -5.13
CA ILE A 14 2.43 9.05 -6.10
C ILE A 14 3.78 8.35 -6.01
N THR A 15 3.75 7.03 -5.82
CA THR A 15 4.95 6.19 -5.86
C THR A 15 5.08 5.55 -7.24
N ALA A 16 6.24 5.62 -7.86
CA ALA A 16 6.55 4.94 -9.11
C ALA A 16 7.67 3.91 -8.90
N THR A 17 7.29 2.70 -8.49
CA THR A 17 8.27 1.68 -8.08
C THR A 17 8.98 1.03 -9.27
N ASN A 18 10.29 0.89 -9.15
CA ASN A 18 11.19 0.24 -10.11
C ASN A 18 11.28 -1.27 -9.87
N LEU A 19 10.14 -1.96 -9.85
CA LEU A 19 10.06 -3.41 -9.57
C LEU A 19 10.63 -4.26 -10.71
N ASN A 20 10.54 -3.81 -11.96
CA ASN A 20 10.95 -4.57 -13.16
C ASN A 20 12.30 -4.09 -13.72
N GLY A 21 13.08 -3.34 -12.94
CA GLY A 21 14.30 -2.68 -13.38
C GLY A 21 14.19 -1.15 -13.36
N PRO A 22 15.23 -0.45 -13.84
CA PRO A 22 15.22 1.01 -13.90
C PRO A 22 14.15 1.48 -14.89
N GLY A 23 13.29 2.42 -14.47
CA GLY A 23 12.25 2.96 -15.32
C GLY A 23 11.79 4.35 -14.89
N SER A 24 11.54 4.54 -13.59
CA SER A 24 11.29 5.87 -13.02
C SER A 24 12.58 6.48 -12.48
N PRO A 25 12.91 7.73 -12.84
CA PRO A 25 14.03 8.47 -12.23
C PRO A 25 13.73 8.86 -10.78
N VAL A 26 12.43 8.91 -10.41
CA VAL A 26 11.96 9.38 -9.11
C VAL A 26 10.85 8.46 -8.64
N THR A 27 11.07 7.79 -7.51
CA THR A 27 10.15 6.73 -7.05
C THR A 27 9.08 7.22 -6.08
N LEU A 28 9.20 8.46 -5.57
CA LEU A 28 8.17 9.14 -4.77
C LEU A 28 8.01 10.59 -5.21
N THR A 29 6.77 10.96 -5.49
CA THR A 29 6.42 12.25 -6.07
C THR A 29 5.17 12.83 -5.42
N THR A 30 4.93 14.11 -5.67
CA THR A 30 3.67 14.81 -5.41
C THR A 30 3.05 15.28 -6.72
N VAL A 31 1.73 15.27 -6.81
CA VAL A 31 0.98 15.84 -7.95
C VAL A 31 1.05 17.37 -7.90
N THR A 32 1.34 18.00 -9.03
CA THR A 32 1.34 19.47 -9.16
C THR A 32 0.04 19.99 -9.78
N ASN A 33 -0.13 21.31 -9.79
CA ASN A 33 -1.25 21.97 -10.49
C ASN A 33 -1.04 22.13 -12.00
N LYS A 34 0.08 21.64 -12.56
CA LYS A 34 0.36 21.71 -13.99
C LYS A 34 -0.13 20.44 -14.67
N THR A 35 -0.70 20.59 -15.84
CA THR A 35 -1.14 19.47 -16.69
C THR A 35 -0.32 19.47 -17.98
N GLY A 36 0.29 18.33 -18.27
CA GLY A 36 0.96 18.08 -19.55
C GLY A 36 0.08 17.23 -20.47
N PRO A 37 0.58 16.86 -21.67
CA PRO A 37 -0.17 16.08 -22.66
C PRO A 37 -0.65 14.72 -22.14
N GLY A 38 0.07 14.11 -21.19
CA GLY A 38 -0.28 12.82 -20.59
C GLY A 38 -1.02 12.90 -19.25
N GLY A 39 -1.41 14.10 -18.81
CA GLY A 39 -2.09 14.32 -17.53
C GLY A 39 -1.29 15.17 -16.53
N PRO A 40 -1.63 15.12 -15.22
CA PRO A 40 -0.99 15.94 -14.19
C PRO A 40 0.52 15.70 -14.09
N VAL A 41 1.29 16.78 -14.00
CA VAL A 41 2.74 16.72 -13.86
C VAL A 41 3.10 16.36 -12.42
N LEU A 42 4.05 15.44 -12.27
CA LEU A 42 4.58 14.99 -10.99
C LEU A 42 5.88 15.73 -10.64
N ARG A 43 6.10 15.98 -9.35
CA ARG A 43 7.34 16.57 -8.81
C ARG A 43 7.96 15.64 -7.77
N PRO A 44 9.29 15.45 -7.72
CA PRO A 44 9.94 14.67 -6.66
C PRO A 44 9.54 15.13 -5.27
N TYR A 45 9.50 14.17 -4.34
CA TYR A 45 9.31 14.46 -2.93
C TYR A 45 10.47 13.92 -2.08
N PRO A 46 10.99 14.70 -1.11
CA PRO A 46 10.69 16.12 -0.90
C PRO A 46 11.11 17.02 -2.08
N ASP A 47 12.23 16.68 -2.71
CA ASP A 47 12.80 17.37 -3.85
C ASP A 47 13.91 16.51 -4.50
N TRP A 48 14.60 17.06 -5.50
CA TRP A 48 15.64 16.36 -6.26
C TRP A 48 16.90 15.98 -5.45
N SER A 49 17.19 16.63 -4.33
CA SER A 49 18.38 16.32 -3.52
C SER A 49 18.35 14.89 -2.98
N TRP A 50 17.16 14.32 -2.79
CA TRP A 50 16.95 12.94 -2.35
C TRP A 50 17.19 11.88 -3.43
N TYR A 51 17.38 12.28 -4.68
CA TYR A 51 17.57 11.41 -5.83
C TYR A 51 18.93 11.62 -6.51
N ASN A 52 19.57 12.78 -6.29
CA ASN A 52 20.83 13.19 -6.93
C ASN A 52 22.05 13.12 -5.98
N SER A 53 21.97 12.35 -4.89
CA SER A 53 23.09 12.18 -3.96
C SER A 53 24.26 11.42 -4.61
N SER A 54 25.50 11.79 -4.26
CA SER A 54 26.70 11.02 -4.61
C SER A 54 26.70 9.62 -3.98
N CYS A 55 26.10 9.49 -2.80
CA CYS A 55 25.81 8.20 -2.16
C CYS A 55 24.31 7.88 -2.30
N ILE A 56 23.99 6.95 -3.20
CA ILE A 56 22.60 6.54 -3.51
C ILE A 56 21.84 6.07 -2.26
N CYS A 57 22.52 5.42 -1.31
CA CYS A 57 21.87 4.84 -0.14
C CYS A 57 21.44 5.88 0.92
N ASP A 58 21.99 7.09 0.87
CA ASP A 58 21.57 8.20 1.74
C ASP A 58 20.25 8.82 1.28
N GLY A 59 19.94 8.69 -0.01
CA GLY A 59 18.70 9.17 -0.62
C GLY A 59 17.55 8.16 -0.62
N ILE A 60 16.55 8.39 -1.47
CA ILE A 60 15.45 7.48 -1.73
C ILE A 60 15.80 6.63 -2.96
N VAL A 61 15.85 5.31 -2.79
CA VAL A 61 16.18 4.38 -3.88
C VAL A 61 14.92 3.94 -4.61
N ASN A 62 14.06 3.17 -3.94
CA ASN A 62 12.85 2.64 -4.57
C ASN A 62 11.71 2.49 -3.57
N VAL A 63 10.79 3.46 -3.62
CA VAL A 63 9.62 3.48 -2.75
C VAL A 63 8.60 2.45 -3.22
N TYR A 64 8.34 1.48 -2.34
CA TYR A 64 7.39 0.41 -2.59
C TYR A 64 5.98 0.77 -2.10
N ARG A 65 5.89 1.42 -0.93
CA ARG A 65 4.63 1.83 -0.27
C ARG A 65 4.83 3.08 0.58
N THR A 66 3.75 3.82 0.78
CA THR A 66 3.66 4.92 1.73
C THR A 66 2.46 4.78 2.66
N ASP A 67 2.59 5.35 3.85
CA ASP A 67 1.47 5.61 4.76
C ASP A 67 1.62 6.99 5.38
N ILE A 68 0.51 7.58 5.82
CA ILE A 68 0.50 8.89 6.49
C ILE A 68 -0.20 8.74 7.83
N LYS A 69 0.47 9.19 8.89
CA LYS A 69 -0.05 9.26 10.25
C LYS A 69 0.48 10.48 10.96
N CYS A 70 -0.38 11.19 11.68
CA CYS A 70 0.00 12.31 12.54
C CYS A 70 0.88 13.36 11.85
N ASN A 71 0.51 13.81 10.65
CA ASN A 71 1.29 14.74 9.82
C ASN A 71 2.69 14.25 9.44
N HIS A 72 2.92 12.93 9.46
CA HIS A 72 4.15 12.34 8.97
C HIS A 72 3.85 11.36 7.84
N ILE A 73 4.64 11.40 6.79
CA ILE A 73 4.66 10.36 5.77
C ILE A 73 5.75 9.35 6.11
N ILE A 74 5.36 8.08 6.15
CA ILE A 74 6.26 6.95 6.30
C ILE A 74 6.45 6.35 4.92
N VAL A 75 7.69 6.36 4.46
CA VAL A 75 8.12 5.91 3.15
C VAL A 75 8.87 4.60 3.31
N MET A 76 8.38 3.55 2.66
CA MET A 76 9.06 2.26 2.62
C MET A 76 9.92 2.16 1.37
N ASP A 77 11.22 2.36 1.56
CA ASP A 77 12.23 2.14 0.54
C ASP A 77 12.75 0.70 0.65
N ASN A 78 12.56 -0.09 -0.41
CA ASN A 78 13.00 -1.49 -0.41
C ASN A 78 14.48 -1.65 -0.78
N GLY A 79 15.17 -0.58 -1.19
CA GLY A 79 16.59 -0.59 -1.56
C GLY A 79 16.91 -1.41 -2.82
N GLN A 80 15.92 -1.75 -3.64
CA GLN A 80 16.08 -2.61 -4.81
C GLN A 80 15.67 -1.91 -6.10
N ILE A 81 16.35 -2.20 -7.20
CA ILE A 81 15.94 -1.81 -8.56
C ILE A 81 15.88 -3.08 -9.39
N GLY A 82 14.68 -3.47 -9.81
CA GLY A 82 14.46 -4.81 -10.34
C GLY A 82 14.77 -5.87 -9.28
N LEU A 83 15.58 -6.86 -9.68
CA LEU A 83 16.11 -7.89 -8.79
C LEU A 83 17.40 -7.45 -8.09
N ASN A 84 18.01 -6.35 -8.52
CA ASN A 84 19.29 -5.89 -8.00
C ASN A 84 19.09 -5.17 -6.68
N ARG A 85 19.80 -5.64 -5.67
CA ARG A 85 19.83 -5.02 -4.35
C ARG A 85 20.92 -3.96 -4.32
N ILE A 86 20.51 -2.70 -4.18
CA ILE A 86 21.39 -1.54 -4.17
C ILE A 86 21.74 -1.13 -2.74
N CYS A 87 20.73 -1.10 -1.86
CA CYS A 87 20.86 -0.68 -0.47
C CYS A 87 20.05 -1.59 0.46
N ASN A 88 20.29 -1.47 1.76
CA ASN A 88 19.42 -2.08 2.76
C ASN A 88 18.03 -1.42 2.74
N PRO A 89 16.95 -2.20 2.91
CA PRO A 89 15.62 -1.64 3.02
C PRO A 89 15.52 -0.71 4.24
N LYS A 90 14.76 0.36 4.12
CA LYS A 90 14.61 1.37 5.16
C LYS A 90 13.21 1.98 5.18
N LEU A 91 12.79 2.40 6.37
CA LEU A 91 11.67 3.31 6.54
C LEU A 91 12.21 4.71 6.75
N LEU A 92 11.82 5.63 5.88
CA LEU A 92 12.08 7.06 6.03
C LEU A 92 10.81 7.73 6.52
N ILE A 93 10.90 8.53 7.59
CA ILE A 93 9.77 9.23 8.17
C ILE A 93 10.02 10.72 8.00
N PHE A 94 9.14 11.38 7.26
CA PHE A 94 9.21 12.81 7.02
C PHE A 94 8.07 13.53 7.74
N ASP A 95 8.36 14.68 8.34
CA ASP A 95 7.34 15.63 8.78
C ASP A 95 6.74 16.32 7.54
N LEU A 96 5.44 16.20 7.35
CA LEU A 96 4.74 16.78 6.19
C LEU A 96 4.55 18.29 6.31
N LYS A 97 4.73 18.89 7.48
CA LYS A 97 4.60 20.36 7.66
C LYS A 97 5.68 21.10 6.88
N ASN A 98 6.91 20.61 6.91
CA ASN A 98 8.08 21.22 6.27
C ASN A 98 8.84 20.26 5.34
N ASN A 99 8.33 19.05 5.13
CA ASN A 99 8.91 17.99 4.29
C ASN A 99 10.32 17.55 4.71
N THR A 100 10.64 17.63 6.00
CA THR A 100 11.96 17.25 6.53
C THR A 100 12.00 15.81 7.03
N LEU A 101 13.13 15.13 6.83
CA LEU A 101 13.34 13.81 7.40
C LEU A 101 13.50 13.94 8.92
N VAL A 102 12.69 13.20 9.69
CA VAL A 102 12.76 13.18 11.15
C VAL A 102 13.26 11.86 11.72
N LYS A 103 13.18 10.75 10.97
CA LYS A 103 13.67 9.44 11.42
C LYS A 103 13.91 8.47 10.27
N THR A 104 14.99 7.70 10.38
CA THR A 104 15.27 6.55 9.52
C THR A 104 15.30 5.28 10.35
N ILE A 105 14.66 4.21 9.87
CA ILE A 105 14.71 2.87 10.48
C ILE A 105 15.18 1.88 9.41
N TYR A 106 16.35 1.31 9.62
CA TYR A 106 16.85 0.25 8.75
C TYR A 106 16.18 -1.08 9.06
N LEU A 107 15.88 -1.82 8.00
CA LEU A 107 15.22 -3.10 8.04
C LEU A 107 16.24 -4.21 7.70
N PRO A 108 16.24 -5.36 8.39
CA PRO A 108 17.14 -6.47 8.06
C PRO A 108 16.90 -7.04 6.64
N LEU A 109 17.89 -7.68 6.03
CA LEU A 109 17.79 -8.10 4.62
C LEU A 109 16.95 -9.36 4.36
N ASP A 110 16.72 -10.18 5.40
CA ASP A 110 16.35 -11.59 5.23
C ASP A 110 14.89 -11.95 5.58
N PHE A 111 14.07 -10.98 6.00
CA PHE A 111 12.76 -11.30 6.59
C PHE A 111 11.60 -11.40 5.59
N ALA A 112 11.86 -11.11 4.31
CA ALA A 112 10.83 -10.96 3.30
C ALA A 112 10.87 -11.98 2.18
N THR A 113 11.77 -12.96 2.24
CA THR A 113 12.01 -13.89 1.13
C THR A 113 11.61 -15.32 1.52
N ASN A 114 10.94 -16.02 0.60
CA ASN A 114 10.66 -17.44 0.73
C ASN A 114 11.98 -18.25 0.70
N ARG A 115 11.91 -19.58 0.67
CA ARG A 115 13.12 -20.44 0.60
C ARG A 115 13.94 -20.24 -0.68
N THR A 116 13.33 -19.73 -1.74
CA THR A 116 13.99 -19.45 -3.03
C THR A 116 14.46 -18.00 -3.18
N GLY A 117 14.43 -17.19 -2.10
CA GLY A 117 14.84 -15.79 -2.16
C GLY A 117 13.76 -14.83 -2.68
N PHE A 118 12.57 -15.32 -3.00
CA PHE A 118 11.45 -14.50 -3.50
C PHE A 118 10.44 -14.18 -2.39
N GLY A 119 10.17 -12.90 -2.17
CA GLY A 119 8.94 -12.53 -1.48
C GLY A 119 8.69 -11.03 -1.54
N LEU A 120 7.40 -10.69 -1.50
CA LEU A 120 6.90 -9.34 -1.66
C LEU A 120 6.39 -8.86 -0.29
N LEU A 121 7.00 -7.82 0.26
CA LEU A 121 6.46 -7.12 1.41
C LEU A 121 5.26 -6.29 0.98
N VAL A 122 4.05 -6.75 1.26
CA VAL A 122 2.84 -6.15 0.73
C VAL A 122 2.58 -4.74 1.29
N MET A 123 2.64 -4.54 2.61
CA MET A 123 2.42 -3.22 3.21
C MET A 123 2.93 -3.08 4.65
N PRO A 124 3.72 -2.04 4.99
CA PRO A 124 3.91 -1.63 6.37
C PRO A 124 2.65 -0.90 6.83
N LEU A 125 2.00 -1.39 7.89
CA LEU A 125 0.94 -0.65 8.58
C LEU A 125 1.53 0.00 9.83
N VAL A 126 1.52 1.33 9.86
CA VAL A 126 1.96 2.10 11.02
C VAL A 126 0.74 2.42 11.86
N TYR A 127 0.67 1.85 13.07
CA TYR A 127 -0.38 2.15 14.03
C TYR A 127 0.17 2.98 15.18
N ILE A 128 -0.60 3.98 15.60
CA ILE A 128 -0.30 4.83 16.74
C ILE A 128 -1.44 4.66 17.74
N PRO A 129 -1.16 4.35 19.01
CA PRO A 129 -2.20 4.26 20.02
C PRO A 129 -2.80 5.64 20.33
N LYS A 130 -4.10 5.77 20.04
CA LYS A 130 -5.07 6.79 20.50
C LYS A 130 -4.82 8.26 20.09
N GLU A 131 -3.60 8.77 20.18
CA GLU A 131 -3.29 10.19 19.96
C GLU A 131 -1.95 10.39 19.25
N CYS A 132 -1.80 11.54 18.59
CA CYS A 132 -0.57 11.93 17.89
C CYS A 132 0.54 12.47 18.81
N THR A 133 0.37 12.41 20.14
CA THR A 133 1.38 12.86 21.10
C THR A 133 2.58 11.92 21.10
N GLN A 134 3.81 12.48 21.01
CA GLN A 134 5.05 11.71 20.97
C GLN A 134 5.08 10.61 19.88
N PHE A 135 4.54 10.93 18.70
CA PHE A 135 4.39 9.99 17.57
C PHE A 135 5.62 9.10 17.35
N LEU A 136 6.81 9.69 17.21
CA LEU A 136 8.05 8.95 16.89
C LEU A 136 8.46 7.94 17.98
N ASN A 137 8.02 8.17 19.22
CA ASN A 137 8.34 7.32 20.38
C ASN A 137 7.26 6.25 20.61
N LYS A 138 5.98 6.60 20.40
CA LYS A 138 4.83 5.72 20.64
C LYS A 138 4.42 4.89 19.42
N MET A 139 4.94 5.17 18.24
CA MET A 139 4.55 4.46 17.03
C MET A 139 4.86 2.95 17.12
N ILE A 140 3.90 2.15 16.71
CA ILE A 140 4.04 0.70 16.57
C ILE A 140 3.89 0.36 15.09
N VAL A 141 5.00 0.01 14.45
CA VAL A 141 4.97 -0.45 13.07
C VAL A 141 4.72 -1.97 13.06
N LYS A 142 3.66 -2.38 12.37
CA LYS A 142 3.35 -3.78 12.08
C LYS A 142 3.47 -4.00 10.58
N LEU A 143 4.25 -4.96 10.15
CA LEU A 143 4.35 -5.32 8.74
C LEU A 143 3.30 -6.39 8.45
N TYR A 144 2.47 -6.13 7.44
CA TYR A 144 1.51 -7.08 6.91
C TYR A 144 2.02 -7.57 5.55
N TYR A 145 1.99 -8.88 5.34
CA TYR A 145 2.47 -9.47 4.09
C TYR A 145 1.63 -10.69 3.70
N ILE A 146 1.60 -10.92 2.39
CA ILE A 146 1.01 -12.09 1.75
C ILE A 146 2.16 -12.79 1.03
N PRO A 147 2.48 -14.06 1.34
CA PRO A 147 3.45 -14.83 0.58
C PRO A 147 3.05 -14.87 -0.90
N ALA A 148 4.02 -14.84 -1.83
CA ALA A 148 3.80 -14.61 -3.27
C ALA A 148 2.75 -15.52 -3.96
N SER A 149 2.43 -16.68 -3.39
CA SER A 149 1.43 -17.64 -3.90
C SER A 149 0.27 -17.93 -2.93
N GLY A 150 0.17 -17.19 -1.82
CA GLY A 150 -0.79 -17.43 -0.76
C GLY A 150 -2.00 -16.50 -0.80
N LYS A 151 -3.11 -16.94 -0.20
CA LYS A 151 -4.27 -16.09 0.14
C LYS A 151 -4.28 -15.66 1.61
N ASN A 152 -3.31 -16.14 2.39
CA ASN A 152 -3.22 -15.91 3.82
C ASN A 152 -2.45 -14.62 4.11
N ILE A 153 -3.07 -13.75 4.90
CA ILE A 153 -2.45 -12.52 5.39
C ILE A 153 -1.78 -12.80 6.73
N TYR A 154 -0.53 -12.40 6.86
CA TYR A 154 0.24 -12.48 8.11
C TYR A 154 0.63 -11.08 8.60
N LYS A 155 0.86 -10.96 9.91
CA LYS A 155 1.43 -9.75 10.52
C LYS A 155 2.59 -10.06 11.46
N ILE A 156 3.58 -9.17 11.47
CA ILE A 156 4.72 -9.18 12.40
C ILE A 156 5.01 -7.77 12.91
N LYS A 157 5.47 -7.64 14.16
CA LYS A 157 5.90 -6.34 14.72
C LYS A 157 7.30 -6.01 14.21
N ILE A 158 7.54 -4.76 13.78
CA ILE A 158 8.88 -4.34 13.34
C ILE A 158 9.93 -4.54 14.45
N LYS A 159 9.56 -4.30 15.72
CA LYS A 159 10.46 -4.43 16.88
C LYS A 159 11.07 -5.83 16.98
N THR A 160 10.28 -6.85 16.63
CA THR A 160 10.75 -8.23 16.55
C THR A 160 11.81 -8.39 15.49
N LEU A 161 11.63 -7.78 14.31
CA LEU A 161 12.60 -7.85 13.22
C LEU A 161 13.88 -7.06 13.52
N LEU A 162 13.77 -5.92 14.21
CA LEU A 162 14.91 -5.09 14.61
C LEU A 162 15.85 -5.78 15.61
N GLN A 163 15.41 -6.87 16.25
CA GLN A 163 16.26 -7.73 17.07
C GLN A 163 17.12 -8.69 16.24
N CYS A 164 16.99 -8.66 14.91
CA CYS A 164 17.65 -9.57 13.97
C CYS A 164 17.49 -11.05 14.33
N PRO A 165 16.25 -11.54 14.60
CA PRO A 165 16.02 -12.95 14.90
C PRO A 165 16.34 -13.81 13.68
N ASN A 166 16.72 -15.07 13.90
CA ASN A 166 16.82 -16.02 12.79
C ASN A 166 15.43 -16.29 12.17
N LYS A 167 15.41 -16.84 10.95
CA LYS A 167 14.16 -17.10 10.21
C LYS A 167 13.15 -17.94 11.00
N LYS A 168 13.61 -18.92 11.79
CA LYS A 168 12.74 -19.79 12.58
C LYS A 168 12.07 -19.01 13.71
N GLU A 169 12.80 -18.14 14.40
CA GLU A 169 12.30 -17.28 15.47
C GLU A 169 11.35 -16.20 14.95
N ALA A 170 11.72 -15.53 13.83
CA ALA A 170 10.84 -14.59 13.16
C ALA A 170 9.50 -15.26 12.79
N ASN A 171 9.57 -16.47 12.24
CA ASN A 171 8.38 -17.24 11.87
C ASN A 171 7.47 -17.58 13.05
N LYS A 172 8.02 -17.81 14.26
CA LYS A 172 7.20 -18.03 15.47
C LYS A 172 6.41 -16.79 15.90
N GLN A 173 6.87 -15.60 15.52
CA GLN A 173 6.24 -14.33 15.87
C GLN A 173 5.23 -13.87 14.80
N ASN A 174 5.17 -14.55 13.66
CA ASN A 174 4.17 -14.29 12.64
C ASN A 174 2.79 -14.68 13.15
N LYS A 175 1.85 -13.74 13.08
CA LYS A 175 0.45 -13.99 13.43
C LYS A 175 -0.37 -14.04 12.16
N PHE A 176 -1.11 -15.13 11.98
CA PHE A 176 -2.17 -15.20 10.98
C PHE A 176 -3.22 -14.11 11.25
N VAL A 177 -3.72 -13.49 10.19
CA VAL A 177 -4.74 -12.43 10.25
C VAL A 177 -6.06 -12.95 9.70
N THR A 178 -6.07 -13.36 8.43
CA THR A 178 -7.23 -13.91 7.74
C THR A 178 -6.81 -14.53 6.40
N THR A 179 -7.73 -15.24 5.74
CA THR A 179 -7.58 -15.78 4.39
C THR A 179 -8.49 -15.01 3.44
N LEU A 180 -7.95 -14.53 2.33
CA LEU A 180 -8.73 -13.91 1.26
C LEU A 180 -9.49 -14.98 0.46
N SER A 181 -10.70 -14.66 0.01
CA SER A 181 -11.48 -15.56 -0.88
C SER A 181 -10.77 -15.74 -2.22
N ASN A 182 -10.23 -14.66 -2.78
CA ASN A 182 -9.55 -14.59 -4.07
C ASN A 182 -8.13 -14.02 -3.96
N GLN A 183 -7.32 -14.27 -5.00
CA GLN A 183 -6.03 -13.60 -5.13
C GLN A 183 -6.25 -12.10 -5.31
N SER A 184 -5.51 -11.29 -4.55
CA SER A 184 -5.61 -9.84 -4.61
C SER A 184 -4.22 -9.20 -4.68
N ILE A 185 -4.08 -8.17 -5.51
CA ILE A 185 -2.85 -7.34 -5.58
C ILE A 185 -2.85 -6.27 -4.51
N VAL A 186 -4.04 -5.79 -4.11
CA VAL A 186 -4.18 -4.68 -3.16
C VAL A 186 -5.27 -4.94 -2.15
N LEU A 187 -5.01 -4.52 -0.91
CA LEU A 187 -5.99 -4.53 0.16
C LEU A 187 -5.88 -3.25 0.97
N THR A 188 -6.99 -2.89 1.60
CA THR A 188 -7.07 -1.84 2.60
C THR A 188 -8.07 -2.23 3.68
N SER A 189 -8.09 -1.47 4.75
CA SER A 189 -8.99 -1.73 5.87
C SER A 189 -9.36 -0.44 6.57
N THR A 190 -10.58 -0.38 7.07
CA THR A 190 -11.00 0.61 8.05
C THR A 190 -11.93 -0.06 9.05
N GLU A 191 -11.78 0.29 10.32
CA GLU A 191 -12.54 -0.30 11.43
C GLU A 191 -12.54 -1.84 11.40
N HIS A 192 -13.71 -2.45 11.20
CA HIS A 192 -13.91 -3.90 11.15
C HIS A 192 -14.10 -4.42 9.71
N SER A 193 -13.74 -3.61 8.71
CA SER A 193 -13.89 -3.97 7.29
C SER A 193 -12.54 -4.06 6.58
N ILE A 194 -12.41 -5.07 5.74
CA ILE A 194 -11.31 -5.25 4.79
C ILE A 194 -11.88 -5.11 3.39
N PHE A 195 -11.17 -4.37 2.54
CA PHE A 195 -11.48 -4.25 1.12
C PHE A 195 -10.30 -4.72 0.29
N TYR A 196 -10.57 -5.41 -0.82
CA TYR A 196 -9.54 -5.98 -1.66
C TYR A 196 -10.01 -6.09 -3.11
N SER A 197 -9.09 -6.03 -4.06
CA SER A 197 -9.38 -6.23 -5.48
C SER A 197 -9.63 -7.70 -5.80
N ASN A 198 -10.58 -7.99 -6.67
CA ASN A 198 -10.73 -9.27 -7.36
C ASN A 198 -10.34 -9.09 -8.83
N LEU A 199 -9.19 -9.65 -9.22
CA LEU A 199 -8.65 -9.49 -10.58
C LEU A 199 -9.45 -10.26 -11.63
N LEU A 200 -10.09 -11.37 -11.27
CA LEU A 200 -10.78 -12.21 -12.23
C LEU A 200 -12.09 -11.57 -12.71
N GLU A 201 -12.72 -10.78 -11.84
CA GLU A 201 -14.03 -10.16 -12.09
C GLU A 201 -13.95 -8.64 -12.24
N ASN A 202 -12.75 -8.05 -12.26
CA ASN A 202 -12.53 -6.60 -12.28
C ASN A 202 -13.40 -5.88 -11.24
N SER A 203 -13.37 -6.38 -9.99
CA SER A 203 -14.26 -5.91 -8.92
C SER A 203 -13.51 -5.59 -7.63
N ILE A 204 -14.15 -4.82 -6.76
CA ILE A 204 -13.71 -4.54 -5.40
C ILE A 204 -14.63 -5.31 -4.46
N LEU A 205 -14.03 -6.15 -3.63
CA LEU A 205 -14.74 -6.92 -2.62
C LEU A 205 -14.54 -6.31 -1.23
N GLY A 206 -15.57 -6.40 -0.38
CA GLY A 206 -15.57 -6.01 1.01
C GLY A 206 -15.89 -7.19 1.93
N MET A 207 -15.25 -7.26 3.08
CA MET A 207 -15.48 -8.29 4.10
C MET A 207 -15.53 -7.65 5.48
N ASN A 208 -16.49 -8.06 6.31
CA ASN A 208 -16.54 -7.69 7.72
C ASN A 208 -15.81 -8.76 8.54
N VAL A 209 -14.75 -8.37 9.25
CA VAL A 209 -13.87 -9.28 9.99
C VAL A 209 -14.51 -9.83 11.27
N CYS A 210 -15.52 -9.13 11.81
CA CYS A 210 -16.26 -9.58 12.99
C CYS A 210 -17.35 -10.59 12.63
N LYS A 211 -17.73 -10.68 11.35
CA LYS A 211 -18.67 -11.70 10.87
C LYS A 211 -17.86 -12.90 10.39
N ASN A 212 -18.23 -14.10 10.83
CA ASN A 212 -17.62 -15.37 10.39
C ASN A 212 -17.92 -15.72 8.90
N SER A 213 -18.24 -14.73 8.06
CA SER A 213 -18.47 -14.94 6.63
C SER A 213 -17.14 -14.90 5.90
N ILE A 214 -16.80 -16.02 5.25
CA ILE A 214 -15.60 -16.18 4.43
C ILE A 214 -15.79 -15.50 3.05
N LEU A 215 -17.03 -15.20 2.66
CA LEU A 215 -17.35 -14.65 1.36
C LEU A 215 -17.29 -13.11 1.36
N GLY A 216 -16.50 -12.55 0.44
CA GLY A 216 -16.49 -11.11 0.17
C GLY A 216 -17.75 -10.66 -0.54
N ILE A 217 -18.28 -9.50 -0.15
CA ILE A 217 -19.41 -8.81 -0.80
C ILE A 217 -18.86 -7.96 -1.93
N ASN A 218 -19.48 -8.01 -3.12
CA ASN A 218 -19.10 -7.15 -4.22
C ASN A 218 -19.54 -5.70 -3.94
N ILE A 219 -18.56 -4.79 -3.86
CA ILE A 219 -18.78 -3.35 -3.62
C ILE A 219 -18.99 -2.62 -4.94
N SER A 220 -18.24 -2.99 -5.97
CA SER A 220 -18.27 -2.35 -7.29
C SER A 220 -17.52 -3.19 -8.30
N GLN A 221 -17.95 -3.13 -9.56
CA GLN A 221 -17.32 -3.82 -10.68
C GLN A 221 -17.30 -2.91 -11.91
N ASP A 222 -16.18 -2.87 -12.64
CA ASP A 222 -16.02 -2.07 -13.86
C ASP A 222 -14.88 -2.65 -14.71
N ASP A 223 -15.20 -3.26 -15.86
CA ASP A 223 -14.22 -3.97 -16.70
C ASP A 223 -13.20 -3.06 -17.40
N GLU A 224 -13.47 -1.75 -17.47
CA GLU A 224 -12.52 -0.80 -18.05
C GLU A 224 -11.66 -0.15 -16.96
N LYS A 225 -12.29 0.31 -15.87
CA LYS A 225 -11.62 1.04 -14.81
C LYS A 225 -10.89 0.12 -13.85
N PHE A 226 -11.35 -1.11 -13.61
CA PHE A 226 -10.82 -1.96 -12.53
C PHE A 226 -9.92 -3.10 -13.00
N GLN A 227 -9.47 -3.08 -14.26
CA GLN A 227 -8.59 -4.10 -14.85
C GLN A 227 -7.46 -4.53 -13.91
N VAL A 228 -6.65 -3.58 -13.42
CA VAL A 228 -5.66 -3.84 -12.37
C VAL A 228 -5.70 -2.71 -11.35
N ILE A 229 -6.42 -2.90 -10.25
CA ILE A 229 -6.37 -2.00 -9.09
C ILE A 229 -5.07 -2.27 -8.32
N ASN A 230 -4.15 -1.30 -8.36
CA ASN A 230 -2.81 -1.42 -7.79
C ASN A 230 -2.62 -0.64 -6.48
N SER A 231 -3.55 0.28 -6.17
CA SER A 231 -3.55 1.04 -4.92
C SER A 231 -4.97 1.28 -4.44
N MET A 232 -5.20 1.11 -3.14
CA MET A 232 -6.48 1.31 -2.48
C MET A 232 -6.21 1.81 -1.06
N LYS A 233 -6.72 2.99 -0.72
CA LYS A 233 -6.46 3.66 0.56
C LYS A 233 -7.74 4.27 1.10
N VAL A 234 -8.11 3.90 2.32
CA VAL A 234 -9.19 4.58 3.03
C VAL A 234 -8.66 5.87 3.64
N SER A 235 -9.40 6.96 3.42
CA SER A 235 -9.24 8.25 4.08
C SER A 235 -10.52 8.59 4.84
N ASN A 236 -10.48 8.44 6.16
CA ASN A 236 -11.62 8.83 7.00
C ASN A 236 -11.82 10.36 7.03
N TYR A 237 -10.76 11.14 6.87
CA TYR A 237 -10.85 12.61 6.80
C TYR A 237 -11.63 13.08 5.57
N TRP A 238 -11.33 12.49 4.41
CA TRP A 238 -12.00 12.79 3.15
C TRP A 238 -13.30 11.97 2.96
N ASN A 239 -13.61 11.05 3.88
CA ASN A 239 -14.71 10.10 3.80
C ASN A 239 -14.73 9.28 2.49
N GLU A 240 -13.55 8.91 2.00
CA GLU A 240 -13.37 8.32 0.67
C GLU A 240 -12.39 7.13 0.71
N MET A 241 -12.66 6.15 -0.15
CA MET A 241 -11.70 5.14 -0.56
C MET A 241 -11.08 5.58 -1.87
N ILE A 242 -9.79 5.88 -1.83
CA ILE A 242 -9.01 6.39 -2.95
C ILE A 242 -8.30 5.23 -3.60
N CYS A 243 -8.51 5.11 -4.91
CA CYS A 243 -8.05 3.99 -5.69
C CYS A 243 -7.19 4.48 -6.86
N MET A 244 -6.23 3.65 -7.25
CA MET A 244 -5.64 3.72 -8.57
C MET A 244 -5.77 2.38 -9.24
N SER A 245 -5.94 2.46 -10.55
CA SER A 245 -5.87 1.31 -11.43
C SER A 245 -4.99 1.60 -12.64
N ASN A 246 -4.60 0.54 -13.32
CA ASN A 246 -3.84 0.62 -14.54
C ASN A 246 -4.15 -0.56 -15.47
N ARG A 247 -3.42 -0.63 -16.58
CA ARG A 247 -3.42 -1.74 -17.53
C ARG A 247 -2.11 -2.54 -17.47
N TYR A 248 -1.65 -2.92 -16.29
CA TYR A 248 -0.33 -3.55 -16.09
C TYR A 248 -0.13 -4.85 -16.91
N GLN A 249 -1.20 -5.59 -17.18
CA GLN A 249 -1.18 -6.74 -18.08
C GLN A 249 -0.71 -6.37 -19.50
N ASN A 250 -1.08 -5.19 -20.02
CA ASN A 250 -0.64 -4.71 -21.33
C ASN A 250 0.85 -4.36 -21.33
N TYR A 251 1.38 -3.93 -20.18
CA TYR A 251 2.81 -3.71 -20.00
C TYR A 251 3.57 -5.04 -20.03
N LEU A 252 3.10 -6.05 -19.29
CA LEU A 252 3.73 -7.38 -19.28
C LEU A 252 3.71 -8.06 -20.65
N MET A 253 2.67 -7.83 -21.43
CA MET A 253 2.50 -8.39 -22.78
C MET A 253 3.15 -7.53 -23.88
N ASN A 254 3.81 -6.42 -23.55
CA ASN A 254 4.42 -5.47 -24.50
C ASN A 254 3.44 -4.90 -25.55
N ILE A 255 2.16 -4.71 -25.18
CA ILE A 255 1.09 -4.16 -26.04
C ILE A 255 0.53 -2.83 -25.52
N SER A 256 1.32 -2.10 -24.73
CA SER A 256 0.89 -0.82 -24.16
C SER A 256 0.82 0.27 -25.24
N ASN A 257 -0.32 0.96 -25.32
CA ASN A 257 -0.52 2.10 -26.22
C ASN A 257 -0.49 3.41 -25.43
N LEU A 258 0.46 4.30 -25.69
CA LEU A 258 0.62 5.56 -24.97
C LEU A 258 -0.47 6.60 -25.29
N SER A 259 -1.19 6.43 -26.41
CA SER A 259 -2.32 7.28 -26.75
C SER A 259 -3.57 6.98 -25.92
N ASP A 260 -3.60 5.84 -25.21
CA ASP A 260 -4.72 5.43 -24.36
C ASP A 260 -4.55 5.88 -22.90
N ILE A 261 -5.66 5.93 -22.16
CA ILE A 261 -5.65 6.10 -20.71
C ILE A 261 -5.19 4.79 -20.04
N ASN A 262 -3.91 4.75 -19.66
CA ASN A 262 -3.28 3.58 -19.04
C ASN A 262 -3.32 3.58 -17.50
N TYR A 263 -3.49 4.74 -16.88
CA TYR A 263 -3.54 4.90 -15.42
C TYR A 263 -4.76 5.73 -15.05
N ARG A 264 -5.49 5.30 -14.03
CA ARG A 264 -6.66 6.01 -13.52
C ARG A 264 -6.50 6.23 -12.02
N TYR A 265 -6.96 7.40 -11.56
CA TYR A 265 -7.16 7.74 -10.17
C TYR A 265 -8.66 7.97 -9.98
N PHE A 266 -9.26 7.39 -8.95
CA PHE A 266 -10.68 7.53 -8.67
C PHE A 266 -10.99 7.37 -7.18
N GLU A 267 -12.12 7.91 -6.77
CA GLU A 267 -12.58 7.97 -5.39
C GLU A 267 -13.94 7.29 -5.27
N ILE A 268 -14.13 6.52 -4.19
CA ILE A 268 -15.40 5.89 -3.86
C ILE A 268 -15.82 6.39 -2.48
N LYS A 269 -17.02 6.94 -2.34
CA LYS A 269 -17.51 7.46 -1.06
C LYS A 269 -17.67 6.33 -0.04
N LEU A 270 -17.04 6.46 1.13
CA LEU A 270 -17.13 5.42 2.17
C LEU A 270 -18.56 5.23 2.67
N SER A 271 -19.37 6.29 2.67
CA SER A 271 -20.79 6.20 3.03
C SER A 271 -21.59 5.27 2.11
N GLU A 272 -21.23 5.20 0.82
CA GLU A 272 -21.89 4.29 -0.13
C GLU A 272 -21.41 2.86 0.06
N VAL A 273 -20.10 2.68 0.27
CA VAL A 273 -19.50 1.39 0.61
C VAL A 273 -20.14 0.81 1.88
N GLN A 274 -20.31 1.63 2.93
CA GLN A 274 -20.94 1.23 4.18
C GLN A 274 -22.41 0.81 3.99
N LYS A 275 -23.17 1.50 3.14
CA LYS A 275 -24.55 1.10 2.81
C LYS A 275 -24.59 -0.30 2.20
N ILE A 276 -23.72 -0.59 1.22
CA ILE A 276 -23.64 -1.92 0.59
C ILE A 276 -23.25 -2.99 1.61
N MET A 277 -22.23 -2.70 2.43
CA MET A 277 -21.76 -3.59 3.49
C MET A 277 -22.86 -3.89 4.53
N ASN A 278 -23.75 -2.93 4.79
CA ASN A 278 -24.85 -3.06 5.74
C ASN A 278 -26.11 -3.70 5.12
N GLN A 279 -26.38 -3.52 3.83
CA GLN A 279 -27.51 -4.17 3.14
C GLN A 279 -27.39 -5.69 3.08
N HIS A 280 -26.15 -6.19 3.06
CA HIS A 280 -25.87 -7.63 3.14
C HIS A 280 -25.78 -8.12 4.60
N VAL A 281 -26.25 -7.32 5.58
CA VAL A 281 -26.63 -7.79 6.91
C VAL A 281 -28.00 -8.45 6.78
N TYR A 282 -28.07 -9.70 6.33
CA TYR A 282 -29.20 -10.52 6.74
C TYR A 282 -29.05 -10.74 8.24
N VAL A 283 -29.85 -10.01 9.02
CA VAL A 283 -30.23 -10.44 10.36
C VAL A 283 -31.01 -11.74 10.12
N LEU A 284 -30.39 -12.89 10.38
CA LEU A 284 -31.15 -14.10 10.65
C LEU A 284 -31.81 -13.89 12.01
N ASP A 285 -32.91 -13.12 12.02
CA ASP A 285 -33.85 -13.13 13.13
C ASP A 285 -34.54 -14.50 13.06
N PHE A 286 -33.96 -15.48 13.75
CA PHE A 286 -34.74 -16.62 14.18
C PHE A 286 -35.64 -16.14 15.32
N ASN A 287 -36.86 -15.73 14.99
CA ASN A 287 -37.96 -15.77 15.95
C ASN A 287 -38.23 -17.25 16.25
N ILE A 288 -37.74 -17.71 17.39
CA ILE A 288 -38.16 -18.99 17.97
C ILE A 288 -39.47 -18.69 18.72
N PHE A 289 -40.59 -19.22 18.21
CA PHE A 289 -41.77 -19.51 19.03
C PHE A 289 -41.57 -20.84 19.75
#